data_AF-A0A8T1SK95-F1
#
_entry.id   AF-A0A8T1SK95-F1
#
_cell.length_a   1.000
_cell.length_b   1.000
_cell.length_c   1.000
_cell.angle_alpha   90.00
_cell.angle_beta   90.00
_cell.angle_gamma   90.00
#
_symmetry.space_group_name_H-M   'P 1'
#
loop_
_entity.id
_entity.type
_entity.pdbx_description
1 polymer ?
#
loop_
_entity_poly.entity_id
_entity_poly.type
_entity_poly.pdbx_seq_one_letter_code
_entity_poly.pdbx_strand_id
1 'polypeptide(L)'
;DAGAIDGNGVFSVWSLLTIPSETWNQETICNCTAKESSTGRSISVTVSKETDEARKENCSVVLYVGLSCIFILVVIQLLILLFRKCPTRGRAVQTGNQIPMRHIPQTEYAAVRYNK
;
A
#
# COMPACT_ATOMS: atom_id res chain seq x y z
N ASP A 1 3.48 -40.97 4.78
CA ASP A 1 4.11 -41.59 3.60
C ASP A 1 3.17 -41.58 2.41
N ALA A 2 3.17 -40.50 1.63
CA ALA A 2 2.47 -40.44 0.36
C ALA A 2 3.28 -39.56 -0.61
N GLY A 3 4.11 -40.19 -1.42
CA GLY A 3 4.71 -39.54 -2.58
C GLY A 3 3.63 -39.37 -3.66
N ALA A 4 3.57 -38.19 -4.27
CA ALA A 4 2.65 -37.90 -5.37
C ALA A 4 3.46 -37.54 -6.62
N ILE A 5 3.07 -38.11 -7.76
CA ILE A 5 3.60 -37.75 -9.08
C ILE A 5 2.64 -36.73 -9.68
N ASP A 6 3.14 -35.55 -10.04
CA ASP A 6 2.33 -34.55 -10.70
C ASP A 6 2.09 -34.88 -12.20
N GLY A 7 1.22 -34.10 -12.86
CA GLY A 7 0.92 -34.28 -14.29
C GLY A 7 2.11 -34.07 -15.23
N ASN A 8 3.22 -33.53 -14.71
CA ASN A 8 4.47 -33.31 -15.44
C ASN A 8 5.49 -34.43 -15.17
N GLY A 9 5.14 -35.45 -14.37
CA GLY A 9 6.03 -36.54 -14.02
C GLY A 9 7.03 -36.22 -12.90
N VAL A 10 6.86 -35.11 -12.18
CA VAL A 10 7.70 -34.75 -11.04
C VAL A 10 7.25 -35.49 -9.79
N PHE A 11 8.17 -36.20 -9.16
CA PHE A 11 7.95 -36.89 -7.90
C PHE A 11 8.09 -35.92 -6.73
N SER A 12 7.00 -35.70 -6.00
CA SER A 12 6.98 -34.92 -4.77
C SER A 12 6.84 -35.85 -3.58
N VAL A 13 7.79 -35.79 -2.65
CA VAL A 13 7.79 -36.54 -1.41
C VAL A 13 7.96 -35.56 -0.27
N TRP A 14 7.20 -35.75 0.81
CA TRP A 14 7.27 -34.91 2.00
C TRP A 14 7.35 -35.79 3.24
N SER A 15 8.05 -35.29 4.24
CA SER A 15 8.12 -35.85 5.58
C SER A 15 7.78 -34.75 6.57
N LEU A 16 6.94 -35.08 7.55
CA LEU A 16 6.48 -34.15 8.56
C LEU A 16 6.92 -34.65 9.93
N LEU A 17 7.63 -33.79 10.67
CA LEU A 17 8.04 -34.03 12.05
C LEU A 17 7.35 -33.01 12.95
N THR A 18 6.62 -33.50 13.96
CA THR A 18 6.04 -32.66 15.00
C THR A 18 7.00 -32.58 16.18
N ILE A 19 7.31 -31.35 16.61
CA ILE A 19 8.25 -31.07 17.69
C ILE A 19 7.51 -30.33 18.81
N PRO A 20 7.74 -30.68 20.08
CA PRO A 20 7.18 -29.95 21.21
C PRO A 20 7.56 -28.46 21.16
N SER A 21 6.63 -27.60 21.54
CA SER A 21 6.85 -26.15 21.51
C SER A 21 7.98 -25.71 22.43
N GLU A 22 8.17 -26.41 23.54
CA GLU A 22 9.22 -26.20 24.54
C GLU A 22 10.59 -26.40 23.92
N THR A 23 10.76 -27.49 23.16
CA THR A 23 11.99 -27.82 22.44
C THR A 23 12.22 -26.83 21.30
N TRP A 24 11.18 -26.50 20.52
CA TRP A 24 11.29 -25.54 19.43
C TRP A 24 11.69 -24.13 19.90
N ASN A 25 11.19 -23.71 21.06
CA ASN A 25 11.51 -22.40 21.64
C ASN A 25 12.93 -22.30 22.21
N GLN A 26 13.62 -23.41 22.43
CA GLN A 26 15.02 -23.46 22.86
C GLN A 26 16.01 -23.36 21.68
N GLU A 27 15.61 -22.69 20.59
CA GLU A 27 16.43 -22.57 19.36
C GLU A 27 16.82 -23.92 18.75
N THR A 28 15.93 -24.91 18.84
CA THR A 28 16.19 -26.22 18.24
C THR A 28 16.34 -26.09 16.73
N ILE A 29 17.41 -26.69 16.22
CA ILE A 29 17.72 -26.77 14.80
C ILE A 29 17.39 -28.17 14.31
N CYS A 30 16.55 -28.28 13.27
CA CYS A 30 16.15 -29.54 12.69
C CYS A 30 16.79 -29.70 11.31
N ASN A 31 17.34 -30.88 11.02
CA ASN A 31 17.90 -31.17 9.72
C ASN A 31 17.01 -32.15 8.96
N CYS A 32 16.50 -31.73 7.80
CA CYS A 32 15.79 -32.60 6.88
C CYS A 32 16.76 -33.07 5.81
N THR A 33 17.04 -34.38 5.75
CA THR A 33 17.91 -34.96 4.73
C THR A 33 17.10 -35.86 3.80
N ALA A 34 17.12 -35.56 2.51
CA ALA A 34 16.57 -36.43 1.48
C ALA A 34 17.72 -37.06 0.70
N LYS A 35 17.67 -38.38 0.54
CA LYS A 35 18.66 -39.16 -0.21
C LYS A 35 18.01 -39.75 -1.45
N GLU A 36 18.54 -39.41 -2.61
CA GLU A 36 18.13 -40.02 -3.87
C GLU A 36 18.71 -41.43 -3.96
N SER A 37 17.84 -42.43 -4.13
CA SER A 37 18.27 -43.83 -4.09
C SER A 37 19.08 -44.26 -5.32
N SER A 38 18.83 -43.68 -6.49
CA SER A 38 19.48 -44.03 -7.76
C SER A 38 20.92 -43.55 -7.85
N THR A 39 21.17 -42.31 -7.42
CA THR A 39 22.49 -41.65 -7.51
C THR A 39 23.25 -41.66 -6.18
N GLY A 40 22.56 -41.94 -5.06
CA GLY A 40 23.10 -41.84 -3.71
C GLY A 40 23.30 -40.40 -3.22
N ARG A 41 22.94 -39.39 -4.02
CA ARG A 41 23.09 -37.97 -3.68
C ARG A 41 22.15 -37.61 -2.54
N SER A 42 22.66 -36.90 -1.54
CA SER A 42 21.86 -36.36 -0.44
C SER A 42 21.77 -34.84 -0.52
N ILE A 43 20.58 -34.31 -0.28
CA ILE A 43 20.35 -32.90 0.02
C ILE A 43 19.92 -32.79 1.48
N SER A 44 20.49 -31.83 2.20
CA SER A 44 20.16 -31.55 3.59
C SER A 44 19.76 -30.09 3.74
N VAL A 45 18.61 -29.85 4.36
CA VAL A 45 18.11 -28.51 4.64
C VAL A 45 17.90 -28.36 6.13
N THR A 46 18.49 -27.30 6.66
CA THR A 46 18.34 -26.92 8.06
C THR A 46 17.09 -26.05 8.23
N VAL A 47 16.24 -26.43 9.18
CA VAL A 47 15.03 -25.73 9.58
C VAL A 47 15.24 -25.25 11.01
N SER A 48 15.28 -23.95 11.20
CA SER A 48 15.41 -23.31 12.52
C SER A 48 14.26 -22.34 12.73
N LYS A 49 14.03 -21.96 13.98
CA LYS A 49 13.09 -20.89 14.31
C LYS A 49 13.58 -19.60 13.63
N GLU A 50 12.72 -19.00 12.81
CA GLU A 50 12.97 -17.68 12.25
C GLU A 50 12.97 -16.68 13.41
N THR A 51 14.06 -15.94 13.58
CA THR A 51 14.15 -14.91 14.61
C THR A 51 13.17 -13.80 14.26
N ASP A 52 12.26 -13.44 15.19
CA ASP A 52 11.22 -12.41 15.01
C ASP A 52 11.76 -11.04 14.54
N GLU A 53 13.06 -10.81 14.64
CA GLU A 53 13.71 -9.58 14.18
C GLU A 53 13.60 -9.39 12.67
N ALA A 54 13.69 -10.45 11.86
CA ALA A 54 13.64 -10.34 10.39
C ALA A 54 12.27 -9.88 9.86
N ARG A 55 11.19 -10.09 10.63
CA ARG A 55 9.82 -9.78 10.21
C ARG A 55 9.33 -8.40 10.69
N LYS A 56 10.04 -7.78 11.62
CA LYS A 56 9.62 -6.52 12.27
C LYS A 56 9.99 -5.27 11.47
N GLU A 57 10.93 -5.36 10.53
CA GLU A 57 11.50 -4.20 9.85
C GLU A 57 10.51 -3.52 8.88
N ASN A 58 9.58 -4.28 8.28
CA ASN A 58 8.73 -3.75 7.20
C ASN A 58 7.47 -3.03 7.68
N CYS A 59 6.95 -3.38 8.87
CA CYS A 59 5.70 -2.79 9.37
C CYS A 59 5.91 -1.35 9.88
N SER A 60 7.10 -1.05 10.41
CA SER A 60 7.43 0.27 10.95
C SER A 60 7.51 1.35 9.86
N VAL A 61 8.12 1.01 8.72
CA VAL A 61 8.30 1.96 7.60
C VAL A 61 6.96 2.36 6.98
N VAL A 62 6.06 1.39 6.78
CA VAL A 62 4.73 1.66 6.21
C VAL A 62 3.89 2.54 7.14
N LEU A 63 3.93 2.28 8.45
CA LEU A 63 3.24 3.11 9.43
C LEU A 63 3.83 4.52 9.47
N TYR A 64 5.16 4.66 9.43
CA TYR A 64 5.81 5.96 9.50
C TYR A 64 5.51 6.83 8.26
N VAL A 65 5.72 6.29 7.06
CA VAL A 65 5.46 7.01 5.79
C VAL A 65 3.97 7.31 5.63
N GLY A 66 3.10 6.34 5.95
CA GLY A 66 1.65 6.51 5.89
C GLY A 66 1.14 7.59 6.84
N LEU A 67 1.55 7.55 8.11
CA LEU A 67 1.16 8.55 9.11
C LEU A 67 1.71 9.95 8.77
N SER A 68 2.96 10.05 8.31
CA SER A 68 3.53 11.33 7.86
C SER A 68 2.74 11.92 6.68
N CYS A 69 2.31 11.10 5.72
CA CYS A 69 1.52 11.58 4.58
C CYS A 69 0.14 12.13 5.03
N ILE A 70 -0.56 11.40 5.89
CA ILE A 70 -1.86 11.84 6.42
C ILE A 70 -1.71 13.15 7.21
N PHE A 71 -0.66 13.25 8.04
CA PHE A 71 -0.40 14.46 8.83
C PHE A 71 -0.17 15.69 7.93
N ILE A 72 0.63 15.57 6.87
CA ILE A 72 0.89 16.65 5.91
C ILE A 72 -0.43 17.11 5.25
N LEU A 73 -1.28 16.16 4.82
CA LEU A 73 -2.57 16.48 4.20
C LEU A 73 -3.50 17.24 5.14
N VAL A 74 -3.53 16.87 6.42
CA VAL A 74 -4.32 17.57 7.46
C VAL A 74 -3.77 18.98 7.69
N VAL A 75 -2.45 19.15 7.78
CA VAL A 75 -1.81 20.47 7.94
C VAL A 75 -2.11 21.38 6.76
N ILE A 76 -2.02 20.88 5.51
CA ILE A 76 -2.35 21.67 4.32
C ILE A 76 -3.82 22.11 4.34
N GLN A 77 -4.74 21.21 4.68
CA GLN A 77 -6.17 21.56 4.79
C GLN A 77 -6.42 22.61 5.88
N LEU A 78 -5.77 22.48 7.04
CA LEU A 78 -5.82 23.48 8.11
C LEU A 78 -5.27 24.83 7.66
N LEU A 79 -4.13 24.86 6.97
CA LEU A 79 -3.56 26.09 6.43
C LEU A 79 -4.51 26.76 5.43
N ILE A 80 -5.11 26.00 4.51
CA ILE A 80 -6.10 26.53 3.55
C ILE A 80 -7.30 27.14 4.29
N LEU A 81 -7.79 26.48 5.34
CA LEU A 81 -8.88 27.00 6.16
C LEU A 81 -8.48 28.27 6.91
N LEU A 82 -7.26 28.33 7.47
CA LEU A 82 -6.72 29.52 8.14
C LEU A 82 -6.50 30.68 7.16
N PHE A 83 -5.99 30.42 5.95
CA PHE A 83 -5.83 31.43 4.90
C PHE A 83 -7.17 31.92 4.34
N ARG A 84 -8.23 31.09 4.32
CA ARG A 84 -9.59 31.56 4.02
C ARG A 84 -10.19 32.38 5.17
N LYS A 85 -9.76 32.17 6.41
CA LYS A 85 -10.21 32.93 7.60
C LYS A 85 -9.41 34.22 7.83
N CYS A 86 -8.21 34.34 7.28
CA CYS A 86 -7.44 35.58 7.21
C CYS A 86 -7.76 36.30 5.90
N PRO A 87 -8.74 37.23 5.85
CA PRO A 87 -8.83 38.13 4.71
C PRO A 87 -7.50 38.86 4.62
N THR A 88 -6.84 38.69 3.49
CA THR A 88 -5.69 39.46 3.07
C THR A 88 -6.09 40.92 3.27
N ARG A 89 -5.60 41.56 4.34
CA ARG A 89 -5.65 43.01 4.52
C ARG A 89 -4.66 43.63 3.54
N GLY A 90 -4.93 43.42 2.25
CA GLY A 90 -4.27 44.07 1.14
C GLY A 90 -4.74 45.51 1.13
N ARG A 91 -3.83 46.40 1.50
CA ARG A 91 -3.90 47.87 1.41
C ARG A 91 -4.64 48.31 0.14
N ALA A 92 -5.81 48.91 0.32
CA ALA A 92 -6.52 49.60 -0.75
C ALA A 92 -5.70 50.82 -1.19
N VAL A 93 -5.00 50.72 -2.31
CA VAL A 93 -4.64 51.88 -3.12
C VAL A 93 -5.74 52.01 -4.16
N GLN A 94 -6.68 52.93 -3.91
CA GLN A 94 -7.57 53.40 -4.97
C GLN A 94 -6.73 54.20 -5.96
N THR A 95 -6.62 53.72 -7.19
CA THR A 95 -6.35 54.57 -8.34
C THR A 95 -7.38 54.18 -9.38
N GLY A 96 -8.36 55.06 -9.51
CA GLY A 96 -9.49 54.89 -10.42
C GLY A 96 -9.03 54.85 -11.87
N ASN A 97 -9.73 54.05 -12.66
CA ASN A 97 -10.04 54.34 -14.05
C ASN A 97 -11.31 53.54 -14.38
N GLN A 98 -12.41 54.26 -14.57
CA GLN A 98 -13.70 53.72 -15.01
C GLN A 98 -13.53 53.12 -16.42
N ILE A 99 -13.81 51.83 -16.55
CA ILE A 99 -13.98 51.18 -17.85
C ILE A 99 -15.47 51.26 -18.20
N PRO A 100 -15.88 51.81 -19.36
CA PRO A 100 -17.30 51.92 -19.71
C PRO A 100 -17.90 50.53 -19.90
N MET A 101 -19.04 50.28 -19.25
CA MET A 101 -19.78 49.03 -19.35
C MET A 101 -20.41 48.91 -20.75
N ARG A 102 -19.96 47.93 -21.53
CA ARG A 102 -20.59 47.58 -22.82
C ARG A 102 -22.00 47.04 -22.56
N HIS A 103 -23.00 47.66 -23.18
CA HIS A 103 -24.37 47.17 -23.22
C HIS A 103 -24.42 45.93 -24.11
N ILE A 104 -24.74 44.76 -23.55
CA ILE A 104 -24.95 43.52 -24.30
C ILE A 104 -26.42 43.50 -24.72
N PRO A 105 -26.75 43.47 -26.03
CA PRO A 105 -28.14 43.35 -26.46
C PRO A 105 -28.67 41.97 -26.04
N GLN A 106 -29.83 41.96 -25.38
CA GLN A 106 -30.55 40.74 -25.05
C GLN A 106 -30.99 40.05 -26.34
N THR A 107 -30.41 38.90 -26.63
CA THR A 107 -30.84 38.03 -27.72
C THR A 107 -32.25 37.53 -27.43
N GLU A 108 -33.19 37.90 -28.30
CA GLU A 108 -34.55 37.36 -28.35
C GLU A 108 -34.54 35.84 -28.38
N TYR A 109 -35.27 35.23 -27.45
CA TYR A 109 -35.56 33.80 -27.44
C TYR A 109 -36.65 33.53 -28.49
N ALA A 110 -36.29 32.89 -29.60
CA ALA A 110 -37.28 32.36 -30.53
C ALA A 110 -38.00 31.15 -29.89
N ALA A 111 -39.28 31.32 -29.56
CA ALA A 111 -40.14 30.24 -29.10
C ALA A 111 -40.43 29.26 -30.24
N VAL A 112 -39.93 28.03 -30.12
CA VAL A 112 -40.27 26.92 -31.01
C VAL A 112 -41.73 26.53 -30.77
N ARG A 113 -42.61 26.84 -31.73
CA ARG A 113 -43.95 26.25 -31.77
C ARG A 113 -43.91 24.97 -32.60
N TYR A 114 -44.18 23.84 -31.97
CA TYR A 114 -44.58 22.62 -32.66
C TYR A 114 -46.06 22.74 -33.08
N ASN A 115 -46.40 22.25 -34.26
CA ASN A 115 -47.76 21.80 -34.57
C ASN A 115 -47.75 20.65 -35.58
N LYS A 116 -48.84 19.91 -35.50
CA LYS A 116 -49.09 18.49 -35.76
C LYS A 116 -49.32 18.13 -37.22
#